data_AF-A0A9W4GYC7-F1
#
_entry.id   AF-A0A9W4GYC7-F1
#
_cell.length_a   1.000
_cell.length_b   1.000
_cell.length_c   1.000
_cell.angle_alpha   90.00
_cell.angle_beta   90.00
_cell.angle_gamma   90.00
#
_symmetry.space_group_name_H-M   'P 1'
#
loop_
_entity.id
_entity.type
_entity.pdbx_description
1 polymer ?
#
loop_
_entity_poly.entity_id
_entity_poly.type
_entity_poly.pdbx_seq_one_letter_code
_entity_poly.pdbx_strand_id
1 'polypeptide(L)'
;MNSLGQQCESASILPPQMRREVLQTYPSIDRRLVEEDLACVLAPHTDGEHYALLYDHFPAPIMGALWTRWQDDELPDSFWIRPDCPTTSPHSDACAHFLAHPGAHTWETR
;
A
#
# COMPACT_ATOMS: atom_id res chain seq x y z
N MET A 1 -9.91 -16.07 -19.55
CA MET A 1 -9.04 -14.94 -19.95
C MET A 1 -9.20 -13.91 -18.85
N ASN A 2 -8.38 -13.98 -17.80
CA ASN A 2 -8.54 -13.13 -16.62
C ASN A 2 -7.81 -11.81 -16.87
N SER A 3 -8.57 -10.71 -16.80
CA SER A 3 -8.08 -9.34 -16.96
C SER A 3 -7.02 -9.03 -15.90
N LEU A 4 -5.75 -9.08 -16.29
CA LEU A 4 -4.59 -8.68 -15.48
C LEU A 4 -4.30 -7.17 -15.59
N GLY A 5 -5.26 -6.34 -16.00
CA GLY A 5 -5.04 -4.92 -16.35
C GLY A 5 -5.76 -3.89 -15.47
N GLN A 6 -6.16 -4.24 -14.25
CA GLN A 6 -6.96 -3.35 -13.38
C GLN A 6 -6.15 -2.61 -12.31
N GLN A 7 -4.86 -2.90 -12.20
CA GLN A 7 -3.92 -2.21 -11.31
C GLN A 7 -2.73 -1.72 -12.12
N CYS A 8 -2.05 -0.71 -11.58
CA CYS A 8 -0.79 -0.24 -12.12
C CYS A 8 0.22 -1.41 -12.15
N GLU A 9 0.97 -1.51 -13.25
CA GLU A 9 1.93 -2.60 -13.47
C GLU A 9 3.30 -2.33 -12.81
N SER A 10 3.46 -1.17 -12.18
CA SER A 10 4.69 -0.82 -11.47
C SER A 10 4.87 -1.71 -10.25
N ALA A 11 6.08 -2.28 -10.16
CA ALA A 11 6.49 -3.14 -9.07
C ALA A 11 7.89 -2.73 -8.60
N SER A 12 8.18 -3.00 -7.33
CA SER A 12 9.47 -2.70 -6.73
C SER A 12 9.79 -3.71 -5.62
N ILE A 13 10.94 -3.52 -4.98
CA ILE A 13 11.35 -4.28 -3.80
C ILE A 13 11.58 -3.34 -2.63
N LEU A 14 11.20 -3.78 -1.43
CA LEU A 14 11.49 -3.03 -0.21
C LEU A 14 13.01 -3.01 0.02
N PRO A 15 13.67 -1.84 0.07
CA PRO A 15 15.10 -1.80 0.28
C PRO A 15 15.49 -2.40 1.64
N PRO A 16 16.59 -3.20 1.73
CA PRO A 16 16.99 -3.82 3.00
C PRO A 16 17.23 -2.83 4.15
N GLN A 17 17.66 -1.60 3.82
CA GLN A 17 17.83 -0.52 4.78
C GLN A 17 16.49 -0.03 5.31
N MET A 18 15.53 0.26 4.42
CA MET A 18 14.18 0.64 4.83
C MET A 18 13.50 -0.47 5.64
N ARG A 19 13.65 -1.72 5.24
CA ARG A 19 13.12 -2.86 6.01
C ARG A 19 13.66 -2.87 7.43
N ARG A 20 14.96 -2.61 7.61
CA ARG A 20 15.56 -2.50 8.94
C ARG A 20 14.96 -1.32 9.72
N GLU A 21 14.76 -0.18 9.09
CA GLU A 21 14.18 1.01 9.70
C GLU A 21 12.72 0.79 10.13
N VAL A 22 11.90 0.14 9.29
CA VAL A 22 10.53 -0.27 9.62
C VAL A 22 10.52 -1.13 10.88
N LEU A 23 11.37 -2.15 10.94
CA LEU A 23 11.44 -3.08 12.07
C LEU A 23 12.01 -2.45 13.35
N GLN A 24 12.83 -1.41 13.21
CA GLN A 24 13.32 -0.62 14.34
C GLN A 24 12.26 0.35 14.85
N THR A 25 11.48 0.94 13.94
CA THR A 25 10.41 1.90 14.25
C THR A 25 9.21 1.20 14.88
N TYR A 26 8.88 0.00 14.40
CA TYR A 26 7.74 -0.79 14.86
C TYR A 26 8.20 -2.17 15.38
N PRO A 27 8.84 -2.24 16.56
CA PRO A 27 9.45 -3.48 17.05
C PRO A 27 8.44 -4.59 17.39
N SER A 28 7.14 -4.25 17.48
CA SER A 28 6.07 -5.19 17.82
C SER A 28 5.43 -5.88 16.63
N ILE A 29 5.74 -5.49 15.39
CA ILE A 29 5.15 -6.12 14.20
C ILE A 29 5.77 -7.48 13.94
N ASP A 30 4.99 -8.41 13.39
CA ASP A 30 5.54 -9.69 12.96
C ASP A 30 6.42 -9.47 11.72
N ARG A 31 7.73 -9.65 11.90
CA ARG A 31 8.75 -9.41 10.87
C ARG A 31 8.57 -10.29 9.63
N ARG A 32 7.79 -11.37 9.72
CA ARG A 32 7.50 -12.30 8.63
C ARG A 32 6.31 -11.87 7.77
N LEU A 33 5.51 -10.93 8.26
CA LEU A 33 4.34 -10.39 7.57
C LEU A 33 4.63 -9.01 6.96
N VAL A 34 5.90 -8.59 6.93
CA VAL A 34 6.29 -7.37 6.22
C VAL A 34 6.48 -7.74 4.76
N GLU A 35 5.70 -7.11 3.88
CA GLU A 35 5.81 -7.30 2.43
C GLU A 35 7.13 -6.71 1.91
N GLU A 36 7.84 -7.51 1.11
CA GLU A 36 9.12 -7.13 0.51
C GLU A 36 9.02 -7.03 -1.02
N ASP A 37 8.11 -7.79 -1.64
CA ASP A 37 7.77 -7.71 -3.05
C ASP A 37 6.57 -6.76 -3.21
N LEU A 38 6.81 -5.60 -3.81
CA LEU A 38 5.85 -4.50 -3.83
C LEU A 38 5.19 -4.39 -5.20
N ALA A 39 3.87 -4.31 -5.23
CA ALA A 39 3.09 -3.97 -6.41
C ALA A 39 2.26 -2.73 -6.13
N CYS A 40 2.19 -1.81 -7.10
CA CYS A 40 1.38 -0.61 -6.95
C CYS A 40 -0.10 -0.99 -6.81
N VAL A 41 -0.74 -0.55 -5.72
CA VAL A 41 -2.13 -0.93 -5.42
C VAL A 41 -3.17 -0.13 -6.22
N LEU A 42 -2.76 0.99 -6.81
CA LEU A 42 -3.65 1.91 -7.51
C LEU A 42 -4.08 1.34 -8.87
N ALA A 43 -5.22 1.82 -9.36
CA ALA A 43 -5.61 1.63 -10.76
C ALA A 43 -4.59 2.28 -11.70
N PRO A 44 -4.51 1.89 -12.99
CA PRO A 44 -3.58 2.49 -13.94
C PRO A 44 -3.57 4.03 -13.88
N HIS A 45 -2.39 4.61 -13.70
CA HIS A 45 -2.18 6.04 -13.48
C HIS A 45 -0.92 6.52 -14.22
N THR A 46 -0.77 7.84 -14.35
CA THR A 46 0.35 8.48 -15.09
C THR A 46 1.03 9.59 -14.28
N ASP A 47 0.76 9.66 -12.98
CA ASP A 47 1.38 10.64 -12.07
C ASP A 47 2.82 10.28 -11.69
N GLY A 48 3.23 9.03 -11.97
CA GLY A 48 4.57 8.50 -11.71
C GLY A 48 4.85 8.20 -10.24
N GLU A 49 3.85 8.27 -9.36
CA GLU A 49 3.98 7.97 -7.93
C GLU A 49 3.17 6.72 -7.57
N HIS A 50 3.86 5.73 -7.01
CA HIS A 50 3.32 4.41 -6.75
C HIS A 50 3.22 4.13 -5.26
N TYR A 51 2.29 3.28 -4.88
CA TYR A 51 2.00 3.00 -3.48
C TYR A 51 1.80 1.51 -3.23
N ALA A 52 2.37 0.99 -2.14
CA ALA A 52 2.18 -0.40 -1.74
C ALA A 52 1.95 -0.53 -0.22
N LEU A 53 1.22 -1.58 0.14
CA LEU A 53 1.04 -2.00 1.53
C LEU A 53 2.31 -2.73 1.99
N LEU A 54 2.83 -2.36 3.16
CA LEU A 54 3.94 -3.07 3.81
C LEU A 54 3.47 -4.00 4.92
N TYR A 55 2.45 -3.59 5.69
CA TYR A 55 1.97 -4.33 6.85
C TYR A 55 0.63 -3.78 7.35
N ASP A 56 -0.37 -4.62 7.57
CA ASP A 56 -1.71 -4.26 8.08
C ASP A 56 -2.11 -5.01 9.37
N HIS A 57 -1.26 -5.88 9.90
CA HIS A 57 -1.56 -6.73 11.06
C HIS A 57 -1.25 -6.04 12.40
N PHE A 58 -1.55 -4.75 12.54
CA PHE A 58 -1.27 -4.05 13.79
C PHE A 58 -2.25 -4.47 14.90
N PRO A 59 -1.78 -4.65 16.15
CA PRO A 59 -2.69 -4.80 17.28
C PRO A 59 -3.38 -3.47 17.59
N ALA A 60 -4.60 -3.54 18.12
CA ALA A 60 -5.27 -2.37 18.70
C ALA A 60 -4.35 -1.69 19.75
N PRO A 61 -4.31 -0.35 19.83
CA PRO A 61 -5.25 0.61 19.23
C PRO A 61 -4.76 1.25 17.91
N ILE A 62 -3.74 0.70 17.26
CA ILE A 62 -3.26 1.26 15.98
C ILE A 62 -4.35 1.02 14.94
N MET A 63 -4.88 2.12 14.37
CA MET A 63 -5.91 2.08 13.33
C MET A 63 -5.27 2.43 11.99
N GLY A 64 -5.28 1.46 11.08
CA GLY A 64 -4.73 1.58 9.72
C GLY A 64 -3.56 0.64 9.47
N ALA A 65 -2.85 0.93 8.40
CA ALA A 65 -1.80 0.07 7.87
C ALA A 65 -0.53 0.87 7.56
N LEU A 66 0.59 0.16 7.45
CA LEU A 66 1.89 0.66 7.05
C LEU A 66 1.98 0.61 5.54
N TRP A 67 2.28 1.74 4.92
CA TRP A 67 2.39 1.91 3.48
C TRP A 67 3.76 2.47 3.12
N THR A 68 4.10 2.35 1.84
CA THR A 68 5.28 2.96 1.22
C THR A 68 4.92 3.60 -0.11
N ARG A 69 5.82 4.43 -0.64
CA ARG A 69 5.77 4.95 -2.00
C ARG A 69 7.12 4.86 -2.70
N TRP A 70 7.08 4.94 -4.03
CA TRP A 70 8.23 5.15 -4.89
C TRP A 70 7.83 5.93 -6.14
N GLN A 71 8.80 6.60 -6.76
CA GLN A 71 8.62 7.20 -8.08
C GLN A 71 9.00 6.20 -9.18
N ASP A 72 8.58 6.47 -10.41
CA ASP A 72 9.04 5.73 -11.60
C ASP A 72 10.55 5.53 -11.59
N ASP A 73 11.00 4.30 -11.88
CA ASP A 73 12.40 3.87 -11.91
C ASP A 73 13.19 4.04 -10.59
N GLU A 74 12.52 4.38 -9.49
CA GLU A 74 13.13 4.52 -8.16
C GLU A 74 12.73 3.38 -7.21
N LEU A 75 13.57 3.16 -6.20
CA LEU A 75 13.23 2.31 -5.06
C LEU A 75 12.41 3.10 -4.04
N PRO A 76 11.58 2.43 -3.23
CA PRO A 76 10.86 3.09 -2.16
C PRO A 76 11.79 3.87 -1.24
N ASP A 77 11.40 5.09 -0.89
CA ASP A 77 12.21 6.02 -0.09
C ASP A 77 11.59 6.40 1.26
N SER A 78 10.33 6.04 1.48
CA SER A 78 9.57 6.44 2.67
C SER A 78 8.51 5.42 3.06
N PHE A 79 8.16 5.40 4.34
CA PHE A 79 7.08 4.59 4.88
C PHE A 79 6.27 5.38 5.93
N TRP A 80 5.01 5.02 6.10
CA TRP A 80 4.14 5.65 7.10
C TRP A 80 2.96 4.77 7.47
N ILE A 81 2.45 4.94 8.69
CA ILE A 81 1.11 4.45 9.03
C ILE A 81 0.08 5.45 8.48
N ARG A 82 -0.94 4.95 7.79
CA ARG A 82 -2.13 5.73 7.41
C ARG A 82 -3.39 4.99 7.81
N PRO A 83 -4.43 5.72 8.26
CA PRO A 83 -5.76 5.17 8.42
C PRO A 83 -6.29 4.62 7.10
N ASP A 84 -7.22 3.67 7.19
CA ASP A 84 -7.96 3.18 6.04
C ASP A 84 -8.87 4.27 5.48
N CYS A 85 -9.14 4.20 4.17
CA CYS A 85 -10.11 5.06 3.53
C CYS A 85 -11.52 4.77 4.09
N PRO A 86 -12.25 5.78 4.59
CA PRO A 86 -13.55 5.57 5.24
C PRO A 86 -14.70 5.37 4.24
N THR A 87 -14.42 5.55 2.94
CA THR A 87 -15.45 5.49 1.90
C THR A 87 -15.86 4.04 1.66
N THR A 88 -17.16 3.85 1.50
CA THR A 88 -17.78 2.57 1.15
C THR A 88 -18.55 2.72 -0.16
N SER A 89 -18.60 1.64 -0.94
CA SER A 89 -19.39 1.60 -2.17
C SER A 89 -20.89 1.68 -1.85
N PRO A 90 -21.76 1.96 -2.84
CA PRO A 90 -23.21 1.85 -2.69
C PRO A 90 -23.69 0.46 -2.25
N HIS A 91 -22.87 -0.57 -2.43
CA HIS A 91 -23.12 -1.95 -2.01
C HIS A 91 -22.43 -2.33 -0.69
N SER A 92 -21.92 -1.34 0.04
CA SER A 92 -21.23 -1.50 1.33
C SER A 92 -19.88 -2.23 1.26
N ASP A 93 -19.21 -2.21 0.10
CA ASP A 93 -17.81 -2.65 0.01
C ASP A 93 -16.88 -1.54 0.52
N ALA A 94 -15.98 -1.86 1.44
CA ALA A 94 -14.96 -0.91 1.90
C ALA A 94 -13.86 -0.70 0.85
N CYS A 95 -13.26 0.49 0.82
CA CYS A 95 -12.07 0.73 0.02
C CYS A 95 -10.86 0.05 0.67
N ALA A 96 -10.07 -0.72 -0.10
CA ALA A 96 -8.85 -1.36 0.41
C ALA A 96 -7.59 -0.46 0.29
N HIS A 97 -7.76 0.86 0.31
CA HIS A 97 -6.66 1.82 0.22
C HIS A 97 -6.63 2.73 1.46
N PHE A 98 -5.53 3.45 1.64
CA PHE A 98 -5.35 4.40 2.73
C PHE A 98 -6.16 5.69 2.54
N LEU A 99 -6.38 6.41 3.64
CA LEU A 99 -7.06 7.71 3.63
C LEU A 99 -6.35 8.71 2.71
N ALA A 100 -7.14 9.34 1.83
CA ALA A 100 -6.65 10.28 0.82
C ALA A 100 -5.66 9.66 -0.19
N HIS A 101 -5.84 8.38 -0.50
CA HIS A 101 -5.18 7.77 -1.66
C HIS A 101 -5.54 8.53 -2.95
N PRO A 102 -4.61 8.65 -3.91
CA PRO A 102 -4.93 9.18 -5.23
C PRO A 102 -5.76 8.17 -6.03
N GLY A 103 -6.34 8.65 -7.14
CA GLY A 103 -7.10 7.80 -8.06
C GLY A 103 -8.43 7.32 -7.53
N ALA A 104 -9.00 6.35 -8.25
CA ALA A 104 -10.33 5.82 -7.99
C ALA A 104 -10.34 4.87 -6.79
N HIS A 105 -11.50 4.72 -6.15
CA HIS A 105 -11.68 3.73 -5.10
C HIS A 105 -11.67 2.31 -5.67
N THR A 106 -11.25 1.34 -4.85
CA THR A 106 -11.08 -0.06 -5.30
C THR A 106 -12.31 -0.72 -5.93
N TRP A 107 -13.53 -0.24 -5.68
CA TRP A 107 -14.74 -0.79 -6.33
C TRP A 107 -15.05 -0.14 -7.68
N GLU A 108 -14.48 1.02 -7.99
CA GLU A 108 -14.71 1.75 -9.24
C GLU A 108 -13.86 1.20 -10.39
N THR A 109 -12.90 0.33 -10.06
CA THR A 109 -11.88 -0.21 -10.97
C THR A 109 -11.99 -1.71 -11.16
N ARG A 110 -12.98 -2.36 -10.53
CA ARG A 110 -13.31 -3.78 -10.66
C ARG A 110 -14.06 -4.11 -11.95
#